data_AF-A0A1Q6LTA1-F1
#
_entry.id   AF-A0A1Q6LTA1-F1
#
_cell.length_a   1.000
_cell.length_b   1.000
_cell.length_c   1.000
_cell.angle_alpha   90.00
_cell.angle_beta   90.00
_cell.angle_gamma   90.00
#
_symmetry.space_group_name_H-M   'P 1'
#
loop_
_entity.id
_entity.type
_entity.pdbx_description
1 polymer ?
#
loop_
_entity_poly.entity_id
_entity_poly.type
_entity_poly.pdbx_seq_one_letter_code
_entity_poly.pdbx_strand_id
1 'polypeptide(L)'
;MLLFLIPVMYIVSKDIKTIAKVSLICFVLAIIEFLASIFGLVNYLDFSNFKPLFTNSFNEIISSSFIIMSYFITPFSLLLLVPKNTINEPKKLNKSFICFYIIGFLELFLVTTFIISIFGIDYAKLFYYPEFSLLKKISYFDFIEHVENLLSSQWLFSLYIGSVVNLYFIKNYLKHLNIKTLKTKKLIYYIIIFVSLFISPRLFMNTTIEYHVVKEYFIYLYSIPVLLLLIISIILIRKKKRAN
;
A
#
# COMPACT_ATOMS: atom_id res chain seq x y z
N MET A 1 10.83 16.03 3.12
CA MET A 1 11.04 15.19 1.93
C MET A 1 12.50 14.75 1.72
N LEU A 2 13.47 15.66 1.63
CA LEU A 2 14.88 15.26 1.36
C LEU A 2 15.45 14.30 2.42
N LEU A 3 15.18 14.55 3.70
CA LEU A 3 15.60 13.66 4.80
C LEU A 3 15.02 12.24 4.70
N PHE A 4 13.81 12.10 4.15
CA PHE A 4 13.18 10.79 3.92
C PHE A 4 13.80 10.05 2.74
N LEU A 5 14.25 10.77 1.70
CA LEU A 5 14.84 10.15 0.52
C LEU A 5 16.24 9.60 0.73
N ILE A 6 17.05 10.21 1.59
CA ILE A 6 18.42 9.76 1.85
C ILE A 6 18.44 8.26 2.24
N PRO A 7 17.67 7.79 3.25
CA PRO A 7 17.64 6.38 3.60
C PRO A 7 17.03 5.52 2.49
N VAL A 8 16.03 6.02 1.75
CA VAL A 8 15.43 5.30 0.61
C VAL A 8 16.50 5.03 -0.45
N MET A 9 17.23 6.07 -0.88
CA MET A 9 18.29 5.95 -1.88
C MET A 9 19.44 5.06 -1.41
N TYR A 10 19.79 5.15 -0.13
CA TYR A 10 20.79 4.28 0.49
C TYR A 10 20.36 2.81 0.38
N ILE A 11 19.14 2.44 0.79
CA ILE A 11 18.68 1.06 0.72
C ILE A 11 18.47 0.58 -0.72
N VAL A 12 17.96 1.41 -1.63
CA VAL A 12 17.82 1.07 -3.06
C VAL A 12 19.18 0.82 -3.73
N SER A 13 20.26 1.41 -3.21
CA SER A 13 21.62 1.13 -3.67
C SER A 13 22.08 -0.29 -3.36
N LYS A 14 21.50 -0.94 -2.34
CA LYS A 14 21.83 -2.29 -1.86
C LYS A 14 21.11 -3.39 -2.66
N ASP A 15 21.36 -4.63 -2.28
CA ASP A 15 20.77 -5.81 -2.89
C ASP A 15 19.38 -6.14 -2.31
N ILE A 16 18.66 -7.04 -2.99
CA ILE A 16 17.31 -7.45 -2.58
C ILE A 16 17.28 -8.09 -1.19
N LYS A 17 18.37 -8.76 -0.76
CA LYS A 17 18.46 -9.36 0.57
C LYS A 17 18.48 -8.29 1.66
N THR A 18 19.22 -7.19 1.44
CA THR A 18 19.22 -6.06 2.37
C THR A 18 17.85 -5.40 2.45
N ILE A 19 17.21 -5.17 1.29
CA ILE A 19 15.84 -4.64 1.24
C ILE A 19 14.89 -5.54 2.04
N ALA A 20 14.93 -6.86 1.82
CA ALA A 20 14.07 -7.80 2.52
C ALA A 20 14.25 -7.79 4.04
N LYS A 21 15.50 -7.69 4.54
CA LYS A 21 15.78 -7.58 5.98
C LYS A 21 15.19 -6.30 6.58
N VAL A 22 15.37 -5.17 5.90
CA VAL A 22 14.82 -3.89 6.35
C VAL A 22 13.29 -3.90 6.30
N SER A 23 12.69 -4.43 5.24
CA SER A 23 11.24 -4.62 5.13
C SER A 23 10.69 -5.50 6.25
N LEU A 24 11.40 -6.56 6.65
CA LEU A 24 11.00 -7.42 7.75
C LEU A 24 11.00 -6.67 9.09
N ILE A 25 12.03 -5.86 9.37
CA ILE A 25 12.07 -5.04 10.59
C ILE A 25 10.89 -4.06 10.63
N CYS A 26 10.67 -3.33 9.54
CA CYS A 26 9.52 -2.41 9.41
C CYS A 26 8.18 -3.13 9.60
N PHE A 27 8.03 -4.33 9.03
CA PHE A 27 6.82 -5.14 9.19
C PHE A 27 6.60 -5.59 10.64
N VAL A 28 7.66 -6.05 11.33
CA VAL A 28 7.57 -6.47 12.74
C VAL A 28 7.19 -5.29 13.64
N LEU A 29 7.74 -4.10 13.39
CA LEU A 29 7.34 -2.90 14.15
C LEU A 29 5.88 -2.52 13.87
N ALA A 30 5.48 -2.50 12.59
CA ALA A 30 4.12 -2.18 12.19
C ALA A 30 3.09 -3.16 12.78
N ILE A 31 3.36 -4.47 12.78
CA ILE A 31 2.40 -5.44 13.33
C ILE A 31 2.29 -5.35 14.86
N ILE A 32 3.37 -4.99 15.57
CA ILE A 32 3.32 -4.75 17.01
C ILE A 32 2.46 -3.52 17.32
N GLU A 33 2.65 -2.43 16.58
CA GLU A 33 1.85 -1.19 16.70
C GLU A 33 0.37 -1.45 16.40
N PHE A 34 0.09 -2.21 15.34
CA PHE A 34 -1.27 -2.61 14.98
C PHE A 34 -1.95 -3.48 16.05
N LEU A 35 -1.25 -4.49 16.56
CA LEU A 35 -1.78 -5.36 17.62
C LEU A 35 -2.01 -4.58 18.91
N ALA A 36 -1.07 -3.71 19.30
CA ALA A 36 -1.27 -2.82 20.43
C ALA A 36 -2.56 -2.02 20.24
N SER A 37 -2.74 -1.37 19.09
CA SER A 37 -3.96 -0.62 18.77
C SER A 37 -5.23 -1.45 18.95
N ILE A 38 -5.28 -2.67 18.42
CA ILE A 38 -6.43 -3.59 18.62
C ILE A 38 -6.76 -3.77 20.10
N PHE A 39 -5.76 -4.07 20.94
CA PHE A 39 -5.97 -4.29 22.37
C PHE A 39 -6.46 -3.03 23.09
N GLY A 40 -5.94 -1.86 22.72
CA GLY A 40 -6.39 -0.59 23.29
C GLY A 40 -7.83 -0.22 22.92
N LEU A 41 -8.31 -0.70 21.78
CA LEU A 41 -9.59 -0.30 21.22
C LEU A 41 -10.74 -1.27 21.49
N VAL A 42 -10.44 -2.52 21.81
CA VAL A 42 -11.46 -3.59 21.93
C VAL A 42 -12.58 -3.25 22.91
N ASN A 43 -12.27 -2.49 23.96
CA ASN A 43 -13.24 -2.09 24.99
C ASN A 43 -14.20 -0.98 24.56
N TYR A 44 -13.95 -0.33 23.42
CA TYR A 44 -14.80 0.74 22.88
C TYR A 44 -15.77 0.26 21.80
N LEU A 45 -15.71 -1.02 21.42
CA LEU A 45 -16.52 -1.58 20.34
C LEU A 45 -18.01 -1.58 20.71
N ASP A 46 -18.83 -0.97 19.87
CA ASP A 46 -20.28 -1.10 19.93
C ASP A 46 -20.82 -1.59 18.59
N PHE A 47 -21.18 -2.88 18.53
CA PHE A 47 -21.67 -3.49 17.31
C PHE A 47 -23.06 -3.00 16.88
N SER A 48 -23.78 -2.26 17.74
CA SER A 48 -25.03 -1.61 17.34
C SER A 48 -24.82 -0.55 16.26
N ASN A 49 -23.64 0.07 16.21
CA ASN A 49 -23.23 1.07 15.23
C ASN A 49 -23.12 0.56 13.78
N PHE A 50 -23.15 -0.77 13.57
CA PHE A 50 -23.25 -1.34 12.23
C PHE A 50 -24.65 -1.22 11.61
N LYS A 51 -25.67 -0.96 12.43
CA LYS A 51 -27.05 -0.91 11.96
C LYS A 51 -27.41 0.51 11.50
N PRO A 52 -28.28 0.63 10.49
CA PRO A 52 -28.81 -0.44 9.63
C PRO A 52 -27.77 -0.96 8.61
N LEU A 53 -27.80 -2.27 8.34
CA LEU A 53 -26.98 -2.89 7.29
C LEU A 53 -27.73 -2.90 5.96
N PHE A 54 -26.97 -2.92 4.85
CA PHE A 54 -27.51 -3.03 3.48
C PHE A 54 -28.49 -1.93 3.07
N THR A 55 -28.31 -0.71 3.57
CA THR A 55 -29.06 0.47 3.11
C THR A 55 -28.67 0.96 1.72
N ASN A 56 -27.45 0.63 1.28
CA ASN A 56 -26.93 1.00 -0.03
C ASN A 56 -27.46 0.07 -1.12
N SER A 57 -27.59 0.61 -2.34
CA SER A 57 -27.97 -0.20 -3.50
C SER A 57 -26.89 -1.23 -3.84
N PHE A 58 -27.28 -2.34 -4.46
CA PHE A 58 -26.31 -3.38 -4.90
C PHE A 58 -25.22 -2.82 -5.81
N ASN A 59 -25.57 -1.85 -6.67
CA ASN A 59 -24.62 -1.18 -7.56
C ASN A 59 -23.57 -0.37 -6.79
N GLU A 60 -23.94 0.29 -5.69
CA GLU A 60 -23.00 1.02 -4.83
C GLU A 60 -22.03 0.08 -4.09
N ILE A 61 -22.52 -1.10 -3.68
CA ILE A 61 -21.68 -2.13 -3.05
C ILE A 61 -20.62 -2.62 -4.04
N ILE A 62 -21.03 -2.91 -5.27
CA ILE A 62 -20.13 -3.34 -6.34
C ILE A 62 -19.12 -2.24 -6.67
N SER A 63 -19.56 -1.00 -6.87
CA SER A 63 -18.66 0.10 -7.24
C SER A 63 -17.61 0.36 -6.16
N SER A 64 -18.01 0.32 -4.88
CA SER A 64 -17.10 0.44 -3.73
C SER A 64 -16.08 -0.71 -3.68
N SER A 65 -16.52 -1.93 -4.01
CA SER A 65 -15.64 -3.10 -4.07
C SER A 65 -14.55 -2.94 -5.14
N PHE A 66 -14.89 -2.38 -6.31
CA PHE A 66 -13.90 -2.08 -7.37
C PHE A 66 -12.89 -1.00 -6.95
N ILE A 67 -13.32 0.01 -6.18
CA ILE A 67 -12.41 1.03 -5.63
C ILE A 67 -11.39 0.35 -4.71
N ILE A 68 -11.86 -0.45 -3.74
CA ILE A 68 -10.98 -1.16 -2.80
C ILE A 68 -10.04 -2.11 -3.56
N MET A 69 -10.56 -2.87 -4.52
CA MET A 69 -9.72 -3.77 -5.34
C MET A 69 -8.61 -3.01 -6.06
N SER A 70 -8.89 -1.82 -6.60
CA SER A 70 -7.89 -0.98 -7.30
C SER A 70 -6.71 -0.60 -6.39
N TYR A 71 -6.97 -0.35 -5.10
CA TYR A 71 -5.93 -0.10 -4.09
C TYR A 71 -5.06 -1.32 -3.81
N PHE A 72 -5.64 -2.52 -3.80
CA PHE A 72 -4.88 -3.72 -3.51
C PHE A 72 -4.11 -4.29 -4.71
N ILE A 73 -4.35 -3.82 -5.93
CA ILE A 73 -3.57 -4.29 -7.10
C ILE A 73 -2.19 -3.61 -7.18
N THR A 74 -2.00 -2.46 -6.56
CA THR A 74 -0.75 -1.69 -6.58
C THR A 74 0.51 -2.50 -6.18
N PRO A 75 0.51 -3.37 -5.14
CA PRO A 75 1.67 -4.17 -4.76
C PRO A 75 2.09 -5.26 -5.76
N PHE A 76 1.36 -5.52 -6.86
CA PHE A 76 1.73 -6.58 -7.82
C PHE A 76 3.09 -6.34 -8.50
N SER A 77 3.61 -5.11 -8.50
CA SER A 77 4.98 -4.82 -8.94
C SER A 77 6.04 -5.61 -8.14
N LEU A 78 5.75 -6.00 -6.89
CA LEU A 78 6.61 -6.86 -6.05
C LEU A 78 6.86 -8.25 -6.65
N LEU A 79 5.88 -8.82 -7.36
CA LEU A 79 6.04 -10.15 -7.98
C LEU A 79 7.10 -10.15 -9.09
N LEU A 80 7.30 -9.00 -9.73
CA LEU A 80 8.29 -8.82 -10.80
C LEU A 80 9.69 -8.50 -10.25
N LEU A 81 9.78 -8.11 -8.98
CA LEU A 81 11.02 -7.69 -8.34
C LEU A 81 11.88 -8.83 -7.83
N VAL A 82 11.25 -9.87 -7.28
CA VAL A 82 11.97 -10.93 -6.58
C VAL A 82 12.65 -11.83 -7.62
N PRO A 83 13.99 -11.88 -7.67
CA PRO A 83 14.68 -12.75 -8.60
C PRO A 83 14.45 -14.20 -8.16
N LYS A 84 13.60 -14.94 -8.89
CA LYS A 84 13.22 -16.32 -8.52
C LYS A 84 14.42 -17.26 -8.40
N ASN A 85 15.50 -16.98 -9.13
CA ASN A 85 16.77 -17.70 -9.08
C ASN A 85 17.59 -17.46 -7.79
N THR A 86 17.22 -16.47 -6.97
CA THR A 86 17.89 -16.18 -5.69
C THR A 86 17.15 -16.73 -4.47
N ILE A 87 16.02 -17.42 -4.68
CA ILE A 87 15.19 -17.99 -3.63
C ILE A 87 15.44 -19.49 -3.56
N ASN A 88 15.69 -20.02 -2.36
CA ASN A 88 15.91 -21.46 -2.16
C ASN A 88 14.68 -22.29 -2.59
N GLU A 89 13.47 -21.76 -2.38
CA GLU A 89 12.20 -22.42 -2.71
C GLU A 89 11.28 -21.51 -3.55
N PRO A 90 11.56 -21.31 -4.85
CA PRO A 90 10.79 -20.38 -5.68
C PRO A 90 9.32 -20.80 -5.83
N LYS A 91 9.01 -22.09 -5.63
CA LYS A 91 7.64 -22.63 -5.63
C LYS A 91 6.79 -22.07 -4.47
N LYS A 92 7.40 -21.69 -3.33
CA LYS A 92 6.68 -21.12 -2.17
C LYS A 92 6.47 -19.60 -2.26
N LEU A 93 7.11 -18.92 -3.21
CA LEU A 93 7.01 -17.46 -3.37
C LEU A 93 5.56 -17.01 -3.57
N ASN A 94 4.84 -17.66 -4.49
CA ASN A 94 3.45 -17.31 -4.78
C ASN A 94 2.54 -17.52 -3.55
N LYS A 95 2.75 -18.61 -2.81
CA LYS A 95 1.98 -18.89 -1.58
C LYS A 95 2.24 -17.82 -0.52
N SER A 96 3.50 -17.43 -0.34
CA SER A 96 3.88 -16.39 0.62
C SER A 96 3.27 -15.05 0.23
N PHE A 97 3.32 -14.69 -1.06
CA PHE A 97 2.70 -13.46 -1.56
C PHE A 97 1.19 -13.44 -1.30
N ILE A 98 0.47 -14.51 -1.63
CA ILE A 98 -0.97 -14.62 -1.37
C ILE A 98 -1.26 -14.50 0.13
N CYS A 99 -0.46 -15.15 0.98
CA CYS A 99 -0.64 -15.09 2.43
C CYS A 99 -0.51 -13.65 2.96
N PHE A 100 0.56 -12.94 2.61
CA PHE A 100 0.76 -11.56 3.05
C PHE A 100 -0.24 -10.58 2.41
N TYR A 101 -0.71 -10.87 1.20
CA TYR A 101 -1.80 -10.12 0.58
C TYR A 101 -3.10 -10.25 1.38
N ILE A 102 -3.46 -11.47 1.81
CA ILE A 102 -4.62 -11.72 2.67
C ILE A 102 -4.44 -11.04 4.03
N ILE A 103 -3.25 -11.09 4.63
CA ILE A 103 -2.96 -10.42 5.90
C ILE A 103 -3.22 -8.91 5.79
N GLY A 104 -2.71 -8.24 4.75
CA GLY A 104 -2.94 -6.81 4.54
C GLY A 104 -4.42 -6.48 4.28
N PHE A 105 -5.16 -7.37 3.60
CA PHE A 105 -6.60 -7.20 3.43
C PHE A 105 -7.37 -7.34 4.75
N LEU A 106 -7.00 -8.31 5.58
CA LEU A 106 -7.59 -8.51 6.91
C LEU A 106 -7.29 -7.34 7.85
N GLU A 107 -6.08 -6.78 7.78
CA GLU A 107 -5.71 -5.57 8.52
C GLU A 107 -6.65 -4.40 8.17
N LEU A 108 -6.81 -4.08 6.88
CA LEU A 108 -7.73 -3.01 6.44
C LEU A 108 -9.18 -3.29 6.86
N PHE A 109 -9.62 -4.55 6.72
CA PHE A 109 -10.97 -4.97 7.11
C PHE A 109 -11.20 -4.74 8.62
N LEU A 110 -10.24 -5.10 9.45
CA LEU A 110 -10.29 -4.88 10.90
C LEU A 110 -10.30 -3.38 11.22
N VAL A 111 -9.41 -2.58 10.65
CA VAL A 111 -9.39 -1.12 10.87
C VAL A 111 -10.76 -0.51 10.53
N THR A 112 -11.34 -0.89 9.39
CA THR A 112 -12.66 -0.39 8.95
C THR A 112 -13.78 -0.83 9.90
N THR A 113 -13.71 -2.07 10.40
CA THR A 113 -14.65 -2.60 11.38
C THR A 113 -14.57 -1.83 12.69
N PHE A 114 -13.37 -1.56 13.20
CA PHE A 114 -13.16 -0.76 14.41
C PHE A 114 -13.71 0.65 14.23
N ILE A 115 -13.43 1.31 13.11
CA ILE A 115 -13.97 2.64 12.78
C ILE A 115 -15.49 2.66 12.86
N ILE A 116 -16.17 1.75 12.16
CA ILE A 116 -17.65 1.72 12.13
C ILE A 116 -18.21 1.34 13.50
N SER A 117 -17.64 0.34 14.17
CA SER A 117 -18.12 -0.10 15.49
C SER A 117 -17.98 0.96 16.59
N ILE A 118 -17.00 1.85 16.51
CA ILE A 118 -16.75 2.85 17.56
C ILE A 118 -17.45 4.17 17.24
N PHE A 119 -17.47 4.58 15.97
CA PHE A 119 -18.01 5.89 15.57
C PHE A 119 -19.40 5.82 14.93
N GLY A 120 -19.77 4.68 14.34
CA GLY A 120 -20.89 4.62 13.40
C GLY A 120 -20.57 5.30 12.08
N ILE A 121 -21.39 5.01 11.06
CA ILE A 121 -21.09 5.43 9.68
C ILE A 121 -21.19 6.93 9.46
N ASP A 122 -22.11 7.61 10.15
CA ASP A 122 -22.37 9.04 9.94
C ASP A 122 -21.26 9.90 10.56
N TYR A 123 -20.78 9.53 11.74
CA TYR A 123 -19.68 10.22 12.39
C TYR A 123 -18.34 9.89 11.73
N ALA A 124 -18.12 8.64 11.32
CA ALA A 124 -16.90 8.22 10.62
C ALA A 124 -16.64 9.04 9.34
N LYS A 125 -17.70 9.41 8.59
CA LYS A 125 -17.60 10.23 7.37
C LYS A 125 -17.13 11.66 7.61
N LEU A 126 -17.22 12.17 8.84
CA LEU A 126 -16.78 13.53 9.17
C LEU A 126 -15.26 13.63 9.33
N PHE A 127 -14.57 12.51 9.52
CA PHE A 127 -13.13 12.47 9.67
C PHE A 127 -12.43 12.29 8.33
N TYR A 128 -11.47 13.17 8.02
CA TYR A 128 -10.51 12.95 6.93
C TYR A 128 -9.60 11.74 7.20
N TYR A 129 -9.21 11.54 8.47
CA TYR A 129 -8.38 10.43 8.94
C TYR A 129 -9.07 9.72 10.11
N PRO A 130 -10.05 8.84 9.83
CA PRO A 130 -10.86 8.20 10.87
C PRO A 130 -10.03 7.30 11.80
N GLU A 131 -9.04 6.57 11.27
CA GLU A 131 -8.15 5.73 12.07
C GLU A 131 -7.33 6.54 13.08
N PHE A 132 -6.77 7.68 12.67
CA PHE A 132 -6.05 8.58 13.58
C PHE A 132 -6.94 9.08 14.72
N SER A 133 -8.19 9.42 14.40
CA SER A 133 -9.17 9.89 15.39
C SER A 133 -9.59 8.77 16.35
N LEU A 134 -9.57 7.53 15.88
CA LEU A 134 -9.88 6.35 16.66
C LEU A 134 -8.80 6.04 17.69
N LEU A 135 -7.53 6.14 17.31
CA LEU A 135 -6.39 5.90 18.22
C LEU A 135 -6.29 6.91 19.37
N LYS A 136 -6.81 8.12 19.21
CA LYS A 136 -6.91 9.12 20.30
C LYS A 136 -7.74 8.65 21.49
N LYS A 137 -8.61 7.64 21.31
CA LYS A 137 -9.38 7.06 22.41
C LYS A 137 -8.53 6.17 23.32
N ILE A 138 -7.37 5.71 22.86
CA ILE A 138 -6.54 4.79 23.62
C ILE A 138 -5.74 5.57 24.67
N SER A 139 -5.88 5.15 25.92
CA SER A 139 -4.99 5.50 27.02
C SER A 139 -4.60 4.22 27.73
N TYR A 140 -3.31 3.90 27.78
CA TYR A 140 -2.84 2.76 28.59
C TYR A 140 -2.34 3.24 29.94
N PHE A 141 -2.87 2.62 31.00
CA PHE A 141 -2.42 2.79 32.38
C PHE A 141 -2.39 4.27 32.83
N ASP A 142 -3.19 5.14 32.19
CA ASP A 142 -3.29 6.58 32.45
C ASP A 142 -1.97 7.38 32.29
N PHE A 143 -0.97 6.83 31.58
CA PHE A 143 0.27 7.55 31.27
C PHE A 143 0.77 7.39 29.83
N ILE A 144 0.35 6.34 29.11
CA ILE A 144 0.61 6.22 27.68
C ILE A 144 -0.55 6.90 26.95
N GLU A 145 -0.41 8.20 26.80
CA GLU A 145 -1.27 9.05 25.99
C GLU A 145 -0.66 9.21 24.58
N HIS A 146 -1.45 9.67 23.62
CA HIS A 146 -1.02 9.92 22.24
C HIS A 146 -0.65 8.71 21.38
N VAL A 147 -1.39 7.60 21.52
CA VAL A 147 -1.19 6.38 20.71
C VAL A 147 -1.38 6.65 19.21
N GLU A 148 -2.11 7.70 18.83
CA GLU A 148 -2.25 8.14 17.44
C GLU A 148 -0.92 8.49 16.75
N ASN A 149 0.12 8.83 17.52
CA ASN A 149 1.46 9.06 16.97
C ASN A 149 2.09 7.77 16.39
N LEU A 150 1.69 6.60 16.88
CA LEU A 150 2.13 5.30 16.34
C LEU A 150 1.57 5.06 14.93
N LEU A 151 0.41 5.63 14.59
CA LEU A 151 -0.10 5.54 13.22
C LEU A 151 0.83 6.22 12.22
N SER A 152 1.42 7.35 12.65
CA SER A 152 2.35 8.09 11.82
C SER A 152 3.63 7.27 11.56
N SER A 153 4.12 6.50 12.54
CA SER A 153 5.26 5.58 12.32
C SER A 153 4.90 4.45 11.36
N GLN A 154 3.75 3.82 11.52
CA GLN A 154 3.28 2.75 10.62
C GLN A 154 3.16 3.24 9.17
N TRP A 155 2.60 4.42 8.96
CA TRP A 155 2.52 5.04 7.63
C TRP A 155 3.90 5.39 7.09
N LEU A 156 4.80 5.92 7.91
CA LEU A 156 6.19 6.19 7.51
C LEU A 156 6.92 4.93 7.07
N PHE A 157 6.78 3.81 7.79
CA PHE A 157 7.37 2.52 7.40
C PHE A 157 6.82 2.02 6.07
N SER A 158 5.50 2.10 5.89
CA SER A 158 4.81 1.67 4.67
C SER A 158 5.24 2.50 3.46
N LEU A 159 5.26 3.83 3.59
CA LEU A 159 5.73 4.76 2.57
C LEU A 159 7.21 4.53 2.25
N TYR A 160 8.03 4.29 3.27
CA TYR A 160 9.46 4.05 3.12
C TYR A 160 9.75 2.78 2.31
N ILE A 161 9.18 1.64 2.74
CA ILE A 161 9.37 0.37 2.04
C ILE A 161 8.73 0.41 0.65
N GLY A 162 7.54 0.99 0.51
CA GLY A 162 6.90 1.18 -0.78
C GLY A 162 7.77 1.99 -1.75
N SER A 163 8.40 3.07 -1.29
CA SER A 163 9.32 3.88 -2.10
C SER A 163 10.57 3.11 -2.51
N VAL A 164 11.19 2.38 -1.57
CA VAL A 164 12.36 1.53 -1.83
C VAL A 164 12.04 0.48 -2.89
N VAL A 165 10.95 -0.25 -2.72
CA VAL A 165 10.49 -1.31 -3.62
C VAL A 165 10.26 -0.76 -5.04
N ASN A 166 9.49 0.32 -5.17
CA ASN A 166 9.18 0.90 -6.47
C ASN A 166 10.42 1.44 -7.19
N LEU A 167 11.31 2.14 -6.49
CA LEU A 167 12.56 2.63 -7.09
C LEU A 167 13.51 1.49 -7.45
N TYR A 168 13.58 0.44 -6.64
CA TYR A 168 14.35 -0.76 -6.96
C TYR A 168 13.81 -1.47 -8.20
N PHE A 169 12.48 -1.49 -8.38
CA PHE A 169 11.83 -2.03 -9.58
C PHE A 169 12.22 -1.28 -10.84
N ILE A 170 12.09 0.04 -10.80
CA ILE A 170 12.47 0.90 -11.92
C ILE A 170 13.95 0.71 -12.26
N LYS A 171 14.83 0.70 -11.24
CA LYS A 171 16.28 0.47 -11.40
C LYS A 171 16.58 -0.86 -12.09
N ASN A 172 15.90 -1.94 -11.71
CA ASN A 172 16.11 -3.26 -12.33
C ASN A 172 15.48 -3.35 -13.72
N TYR A 173 14.29 -2.81 -13.92
CA TYR A 173 13.62 -2.79 -15.22
C TYR A 173 14.44 -2.03 -16.28
N LEU A 174 15.00 -0.88 -15.92
CA LEU A 174 15.88 -0.10 -16.81
C LEU A 174 17.13 -0.89 -17.26
N LYS A 175 17.62 -1.85 -16.46
CA LYS A 175 18.74 -2.71 -16.88
C LYS A 175 18.36 -3.61 -18.06
N HIS A 176 17.13 -4.12 -18.07
CA HIS A 176 16.61 -5.01 -19.10
C HIS A 176 16.22 -4.29 -20.41
N LEU A 177 16.03 -2.97 -20.38
CA LEU A 177 15.81 -2.21 -21.60
C LEU A 177 17.08 -2.16 -22.47
N ASN A 178 16.92 -2.33 -23.79
CA ASN A 178 17.99 -2.25 -24.81
C ASN A 178 18.47 -0.80 -25.06
N ILE A 179 18.71 -0.03 -24.00
CA ILE A 179 19.29 1.32 -24.07
C ILE A 179 20.81 1.18 -24.04
N LYS A 180 21.48 1.60 -25.12
CA LYS A 180 22.92 1.35 -25.38
C LYS A 180 23.87 1.95 -24.32
N THR A 181 23.49 3.06 -23.70
CA THR A 181 24.38 3.84 -22.82
C THR A 181 23.95 3.75 -21.35
N LEU A 182 24.86 3.25 -20.50
CA LEU A 182 24.67 3.21 -19.04
C LEU A 182 24.38 4.61 -18.45
N LYS A 183 24.98 5.66 -19.04
CA LYS A 183 24.72 7.07 -18.68
C LYS A 183 23.25 7.46 -18.86
N THR A 184 22.62 7.04 -19.96
CA THR A 184 21.21 7.35 -20.25
C THR A 184 20.27 6.63 -19.30
N LYS A 185 20.55 5.36 -18.96
CA LYS A 185 19.77 4.63 -17.94
C LYS A 185 19.82 5.32 -16.57
N LYS A 186 21.01 5.76 -16.14
CA LYS A 186 21.19 6.52 -14.89
C LYS A 186 20.45 7.86 -14.93
N LEU A 187 20.52 8.58 -16.06
CA LEU A 187 19.83 9.85 -16.25
C LEU A 187 18.30 9.69 -16.13
N ILE A 188 17.72 8.71 -16.82
CA ILE A 188 16.28 8.41 -16.72
C ILE A 188 15.88 8.11 -15.28
N TYR A 189 16.66 7.30 -14.58
CA TYR A 189 16.41 6.96 -13.18
C TYR A 189 16.40 8.21 -12.26
N TYR A 190 17.38 9.10 -12.42
CA TYR A 190 17.43 10.34 -11.63
C TYR A 190 16.33 11.34 -12.03
N ILE A 191 15.93 11.39 -13.31
CA ILE A 191 14.78 12.19 -13.75
C ILE A 191 13.51 11.69 -13.06
N ILE A 192 13.28 10.37 -13.01
CA ILE A 192 12.11 9.80 -12.32
C ILE A 192 12.09 10.20 -10.84
N ILE A 193 13.22 10.10 -10.15
CA ILE A 193 13.34 10.54 -8.75
C ILE A 193 13.04 12.04 -8.63
N PHE A 194 13.64 12.86 -9.48
CA PHE A 194 13.43 14.31 -9.48
C PHE A 194 11.97 14.68 -9.73
N VAL A 195 11.35 14.12 -10.77
CA VAL A 195 9.93 14.30 -11.09
C VAL A 195 9.07 13.90 -9.88
N SER A 196 9.33 12.73 -9.28
CA SER A 196 8.56 12.28 -8.11
C SER A 196 8.67 13.23 -6.91
N LEU A 197 9.84 13.85 -6.69
CA LEU A 197 10.07 14.76 -5.57
C LEU A 197 9.41 16.12 -5.74
N PHE A 198 9.47 16.67 -6.95
CA PHE A 198 9.09 18.06 -7.18
C PHE A 198 7.66 18.19 -7.71
N ILE A 199 7.15 17.16 -8.39
CA ILE A 199 5.79 17.18 -8.93
C ILE A 199 4.79 16.70 -7.88
N SER A 200 5.10 15.66 -7.10
CA SER A 200 4.15 15.10 -6.12
C SER A 200 3.62 16.14 -5.11
N PRO A 201 4.47 16.96 -4.45
CA PRO A 201 3.97 17.96 -3.49
C PRO A 201 3.17 19.10 -4.14
N ARG A 202 3.41 19.35 -5.44
CA ARG A 202 2.67 20.37 -6.20
C ARG A 202 1.32 19.85 -6.65
N LEU A 203 1.21 18.56 -6.97
CA LEU A 203 -0.07 17.92 -7.30
C LEU A 203 -0.94 17.74 -6.05
N PHE A 204 -0.34 17.43 -4.91
CA PHE A 204 -1.03 17.17 -3.65
C PHE A 204 -0.70 18.26 -2.62
N MET A 205 -1.05 19.50 -2.97
CA MET A 205 -0.68 20.68 -2.19
C MET A 205 -1.47 20.80 -0.88
N ASN A 206 -2.66 20.19 -0.82
CA ASN A 206 -3.48 20.06 0.38
C ASN A 206 -4.22 18.71 0.40
N THR A 207 -4.68 18.34 1.59
CA THR A 207 -5.38 17.06 1.86
C THR A 207 -6.73 16.96 1.14
N THR A 208 -7.38 18.10 0.85
CA THR A 208 -8.64 18.15 0.11
C THR A 208 -8.46 17.74 -1.35
N ILE A 209 -7.44 18.27 -2.03
CA ILE A 209 -7.10 17.90 -3.41
C ILE A 209 -6.71 16.42 -3.46
N GLU A 210 -5.91 15.95 -2.50
CA GLU A 210 -5.55 14.53 -2.38
C GLU A 210 -6.80 13.65 -2.27
N TYR A 211 -7.71 13.96 -1.36
CA TYR A 211 -8.95 13.22 -1.17
C TYR A 211 -9.81 13.18 -2.44
N HIS A 212 -9.98 14.32 -3.12
CA HIS A 212 -10.72 14.38 -4.39
C HIS A 212 -10.05 13.54 -5.48
N VAL A 213 -8.73 13.66 -5.63
CA VAL A 213 -7.99 12.90 -6.67
C VAL A 213 -8.06 11.41 -6.39
N VAL A 214 -7.92 11.02 -5.13
CA VAL A 214 -8.07 9.64 -4.66
C VAL A 214 -9.48 9.12 -4.99
N LYS A 215 -10.52 9.84 -4.60
CA LYS A 215 -11.90 9.39 -4.75
C LYS A 215 -12.33 9.31 -6.21
N GLU A 216 -11.95 10.29 -7.02
CA GLU A 216 -12.47 10.45 -8.39
C GLU A 216 -11.55 9.83 -9.45
N TYR A 217 -10.24 9.94 -9.31
CA TYR A 217 -9.30 9.54 -10.37
C TYR A 217 -8.51 8.26 -10.08
N PHE A 218 -8.33 7.88 -8.82
CA PHE A 218 -7.48 6.74 -8.46
C PHE A 218 -7.97 5.43 -9.06
N ILE A 219 -9.30 5.22 -9.08
CA ILE A 219 -9.89 4.06 -9.72
C ILE A 219 -9.47 3.99 -11.19
N TYR A 220 -9.58 5.07 -11.96
CA TYR A 220 -9.21 5.07 -13.38
C TYR A 220 -7.70 4.90 -13.58
N LEU A 221 -6.89 5.57 -12.76
CA LEU A 221 -5.43 5.53 -12.87
C LEU A 221 -4.85 4.13 -12.61
N TYR A 222 -5.46 3.35 -11.71
CA TYR A 222 -4.95 2.02 -11.35
C TYR A 222 -5.73 0.86 -12.00
N SER A 223 -7.06 0.93 -12.07
CA SER A 223 -7.86 -0.17 -12.63
C SER A 223 -7.66 -0.32 -14.15
N ILE A 224 -7.51 0.78 -14.91
CA ILE A 224 -7.34 0.71 -16.36
C ILE A 224 -6.03 -0.01 -16.73
N PRO A 225 -4.84 0.37 -16.21
CA PRO A 225 -3.61 -0.36 -16.50
C PRO A 225 -3.68 -1.84 -16.12
N VAL A 226 -4.35 -2.17 -15.01
CA VAL A 226 -4.49 -3.56 -14.56
C VAL A 226 -5.37 -4.36 -15.50
N LEU A 227 -6.53 -3.82 -15.89
CA LEU A 227 -7.41 -4.47 -16.85
C LEU A 227 -6.69 -4.69 -18.19
N LEU A 228 -5.91 -3.72 -18.65
CA LEU A 228 -5.07 -3.86 -19.85
C LEU A 228 -4.03 -4.97 -19.68
N LEU A 229 -3.32 -5.04 -18.55
CA LEU A 229 -2.35 -6.11 -18.28
C LEU A 229 -3.01 -7.49 -18.21
N LEU A 230 -4.20 -7.60 -17.61
CA LEU A 230 -4.98 -8.84 -17.58
C LEU A 230 -5.37 -9.27 -19.00
N ILE A 231 -5.90 -8.35 -19.81
CA ILE A 231 -6.26 -8.63 -21.21
C ILE A 231 -5.03 -9.11 -21.99
N ILE A 232 -3.90 -8.41 -21.89
CA ILE A 232 -2.63 -8.79 -22.53
C ILE A 232 -2.20 -10.18 -22.07
N SER A 233 -2.25 -10.46 -20.77
CA SER A 233 -1.86 -11.76 -20.22
C SER A 233 -2.74 -12.90 -20.76
N ILE A 234 -4.05 -12.69 -20.86
CA ILE A 234 -5.00 -13.67 -21.42
C ILE A 234 -4.70 -13.91 -22.90
N ILE A 235 -4.44 -12.86 -23.67
CA ILE A 235 -4.08 -12.96 -25.10
C ILE A 235 -2.79 -13.76 -25.26
N LEU A 236 -1.76 -13.49 -24.45
CA LEU A 236 -0.48 -14.21 -24.49
C LEU A 236 -0.63 -15.69 -24.12
N ILE A 237 -1.42 -16.01 -23.09
CA ILE A 237 -1.70 -17.39 -22.69
C ILE A 237 -2.45 -18.13 -23.81
N ARG A 238 -3.45 -17.49 -24.43
CA ARG A 238 -4.20 -18.07 -25.56
C ARG A 238 -3.31 -18.31 -26.77
N LYS A 239 -2.40 -17.38 -27.10
CA LYS A 239 -1.42 -17.58 -28.19
C LYS A 239 -0.47 -18.74 -27.90
N LYS A 240 0.03 -18.85 -26.66
CA LYS A 240 0.91 -19.96 -26.27
C LYS A 240 0.23 -21.32 -26.33
N LYS A 241 -1.06 -21.40 -25.97
CA LYS A 241 -1.87 -22.62 -26.12
C LYS A 241 -2.21 -23.00 -27.57
N ARG A 242 -2.11 -22.05 -28.51
CA ARG A 242 -2.33 -22.30 -29.95
C ARG A 242 -1.04 -22.66 -30.70
N ALA A 243 0.12 -22.35 -30.11
CA ALA A 243 1.44 -22.62 -30.69
C ALA A 243 2.08 -23.91 -30.16
N ASN A 244 1.52 -24.48 -29.07
CA ASN A 244 1.79 -25.83 -28.58
C ASN A 244 0.66 -26.76 -29.02
#